data_AF-A0A7X3ZMW0-F1
#
_entry.id   AF-A0A7X3ZMW0-F1
#
_cell.length_a   1.000
_cell.length_b   1.000
_cell.length_c   1.000
_cell.angle_alpha   90.00
_cell.angle_beta   90.00
_cell.angle_gamma   90.00
#
_symmetry.space_group_name_H-M   'P 1'
#
loop_
_entity.id
_entity.type
_entity.pdbx_description
1 polymer ?
#
loop_
_entity_poly.entity_id
_entity_poly.type
_entity_poly.pdbx_seq_one_letter_code
_entity_poly.pdbx_strand_id
1 'polypeptide(L)'
;MKDTLSRRLLPFYMKLPIFWAFIIVTFLGEVLWITAVSKDNRTDLLSWSCFGYAAGIVLGFMQGKWTSRLWEQSYLQVLRRKLTFWEAKGAKTLTLFTCVALGLPIFGAIFIETTENLVGIQSYIFGFVGAMNVALMLWVRRIPK
;
A
#
# COMPACT_ATOMS: atom_id res chain seq x y z
N MET A 1 -13.32 -13.62 -28.85
CA MET A 1 -13.88 -13.23 -27.54
C MET A 1 -12.93 -12.22 -26.89
N LYS A 2 -13.40 -11.03 -26.51
CA LYS A 2 -12.61 -10.12 -25.68
C LYS A 2 -12.46 -10.79 -24.32
N ASP A 3 -11.26 -11.28 -24.01
CA ASP A 3 -10.98 -11.89 -22.71
C ASP A 3 -11.06 -10.81 -21.63
N THR A 4 -12.22 -10.66 -21.02
CA THR A 4 -12.44 -9.73 -19.91
C THR A 4 -12.05 -10.40 -18.60
N LEU A 5 -11.24 -9.71 -17.81
CA LEU A 5 -10.86 -10.13 -16.46
C LEU A 5 -12.13 -10.25 -15.60
N SER A 6 -12.41 -11.43 -15.05
CA SER A 6 -13.47 -11.65 -14.06
C SER A 6 -12.87 -11.67 -12.66
N ARG A 7 -13.62 -11.16 -11.66
CA ARG A 7 -13.24 -11.21 -10.25
C ARG A 7 -12.94 -12.61 -9.74
N ARG A 8 -13.48 -13.66 -10.36
CA ARG A 8 -13.21 -15.07 -9.98
C ARG A 8 -11.76 -15.50 -10.24
N LEU A 9 -11.08 -14.84 -11.17
CA LEU A 9 -9.69 -15.12 -11.53
C LEU A 9 -8.69 -14.38 -10.62
N LEU A 10 -9.19 -13.57 -9.69
CA LEU A 10 -8.34 -12.90 -8.71
C LEU A 10 -7.94 -13.86 -7.59
N PRO A 11 -6.67 -13.82 -7.15
CA PRO A 11 -6.21 -14.61 -6.01
C PRO A 11 -6.94 -14.19 -4.73
N PHE A 12 -6.91 -15.07 -3.72
CA PHE A 12 -7.61 -14.86 -2.46
C PHE A 12 -7.38 -13.47 -1.87
N TYR A 13 -6.11 -13.04 -1.77
CA TYR A 13 -5.70 -11.75 -1.20
C TYR A 13 -6.21 -10.51 -1.95
N MET A 14 -6.70 -10.65 -3.18
CA MET A 14 -7.30 -9.55 -3.96
C MET A 14 -8.84 -9.58 -3.94
N LYS A 15 -9.45 -10.35 -3.04
CA LYS A 15 -10.90 -10.34 -2.86
C LYS A 15 -11.33 -9.14 -2.01
N LEU A 16 -12.51 -8.60 -2.33
CA LEU A 16 -13.06 -7.43 -1.66
C LEU A 16 -13.14 -7.54 -0.11
N PRO A 17 -13.56 -8.68 0.48
CA PRO A 17 -13.59 -8.80 1.95
C PRO A 17 -12.20 -8.68 2.58
N ILE A 18 -11.17 -9.14 1.86
CA ILE A 18 -9.79 -9.11 2.37
C ILE A 18 -9.22 -7.70 2.32
N PHE A 19 -9.49 -6.96 1.24
CA PHE A 19 -9.14 -5.54 1.19
C PHE A 19 -9.78 -4.76 2.34
N TRP A 20 -11.07 -5.01 2.63
CA TRP A 20 -11.73 -4.40 3.78
C TRP A 20 -11.05 -4.77 5.10
N ALA A 21 -10.74 -6.05 5.31
CA ALA A 21 -10.03 -6.49 6.52
C ALA A 21 -8.69 -5.75 6.68
N PHE A 22 -7.88 -5.67 5.62
CA PHE A 22 -6.61 -4.96 5.68
C PHE A 22 -6.78 -3.46 5.96
N ILE A 23 -7.72 -2.79 5.28
CA ILE A 23 -7.99 -1.36 5.51
C ILE A 23 -8.40 -1.11 6.97
N ILE A 24 -9.32 -1.92 7.50
CA ILE A 24 -9.79 -1.82 8.89
C ILE A 24 -8.64 -2.06 9.86
N VAL A 25 -7.83 -3.10 9.64
CA VAL A 25 -6.68 -3.40 10.51
C VAL A 25 -5.65 -2.27 10.48
N THR A 26 -5.34 -1.69 9.31
CA THR A 26 -4.42 -0.55 9.24
C THR A 26 -4.95 0.68 9.93
N PHE A 27 -6.26 0.94 9.83
CA PHE A 27 -6.87 2.09 10.49
C PHE A 27 -6.93 1.90 12.01
N LEU A 28 -7.35 0.73 12.49
CA LEU A 28 -7.34 0.41 13.92
C LEU A 28 -5.92 0.42 14.49
N GLY A 29 -4.95 -0.09 13.72
CA GLY A 29 -3.53 -0.03 14.06
C GLY A 29 -3.04 1.40 14.26
N GLU A 30 -3.36 2.30 13.34
CA GLU A 30 -3.00 3.73 13.47
C GLU A 30 -3.69 4.39 14.66
N VAL A 31 -4.99 4.14 14.89
CA VAL A 31 -5.72 4.72 16.03
C VAL A 31 -5.11 4.26 17.36
N LEU A 32 -4.81 2.97 17.49
CA LEU A 32 -4.14 2.43 18.68
C LEU A 32 -2.74 3.00 18.85
N TRP A 33 -2.01 3.15 17.74
CA TRP A 33 -0.67 3.73 17.74
C TRP A 33 -0.68 5.19 18.20
N ILE A 34 -1.54 6.03 17.61
CA ILE A 34 -1.71 7.43 18.01
C ILE A 34 -2.11 7.53 19.48
N THR A 35 -3.01 6.66 19.95
CA THR A 35 -3.44 6.64 21.37
C THR A 35 -2.31 6.25 22.31
N ALA A 36 -1.41 5.36 21.88
CA ALA A 36 -0.23 5.00 22.65
C ALA A 36 0.78 6.16 22.69
N VAL A 37 1.03 6.79 21.54
CA VAL A 37 1.93 7.93 21.40
C VAL A 37 1.43 9.14 22.18
N SER A 38 0.12 9.41 22.19
CA SER A 38 -0.47 10.56 22.89
C SER A 38 -0.36 10.48 24.41
N LYS A 39 -0.03 9.31 24.97
CA LYS A 39 0.26 9.17 26.40
C LYS A 39 1.64 9.69 26.78
N ASP A 40 2.53 9.85 25.80
CA ASP A 40 3.81 10.52 25.96
C ASP A 40 3.57 12.02 25.71
N ASN A 41 3.78 12.88 26.72
CA ASN A 41 3.41 14.30 26.72
C ASN A 41 4.17 15.18 25.71
N ARG A 42 4.82 14.58 24.71
CA ARG A 42 5.58 15.27 23.66
C ARG A 42 4.68 15.49 22.45
N THR A 43 4.23 16.73 22.29
CA THR A 43 3.42 17.18 21.14
C THR A 43 4.09 16.94 19.79
N ASP A 44 5.42 16.87 19.75
CA ASP A 44 6.20 16.65 18.53
C ASP A 44 6.00 15.22 17.99
N LEU A 45 5.83 14.22 18.86
CA LEU A 45 5.59 12.82 18.45
C LEU A 45 4.28 12.67 17.67
N LEU A 46 3.24 13.39 18.09
CA LEU A 46 1.93 13.36 17.42
C LEU A 46 2.02 13.99 16.03
N SER A 47 2.80 15.07 15.90
CA SER A 47 3.01 15.77 14.62
C SER A 47 3.77 14.88 13.63
N TRP A 48 4.81 14.18 14.09
CA TRP A 48 5.56 13.22 13.28
C TRP A 48 4.74 12.00 12.88
N SER A 49 3.89 11.49 13.77
CA SER A 49 2.93 10.42 13.48
C SER A 49 1.97 10.83 12.36
N CYS A 50 1.32 11.99 12.49
CA CYS A 50 0.41 12.52 11.47
C CYS A 50 1.11 12.73 10.12
N PHE A 51 2.33 13.30 10.13
CA PHE A 51 3.11 13.50 8.92
C PHE A 51 3.47 12.17 8.24
N GLY A 52 3.97 11.21 9.03
CA GLY A 52 4.28 9.86 8.56
C GLY A 52 3.07 9.21 7.92
N TYR A 53 1.93 9.20 8.61
CA TYR A 53 0.68 8.65 8.11
C TYR A 53 0.22 9.29 6.80
N ALA A 54 0.24 10.62 6.72
CA ALA A 54 -0.12 11.36 5.50
C ALA A 54 0.80 11.04 4.32
N ALA A 55 2.12 11.03 4.55
CA ALA A 55 3.10 10.65 3.53
C ALA A 55 2.89 9.20 3.07
N GLY A 56 2.64 8.30 4.01
CA GLY A 56 2.29 6.91 3.76
C GLY A 56 1.07 6.79 2.87
N ILE A 57 -0.03 7.49 3.19
CA ILE A 57 -1.26 7.48 2.40
C ILE A 57 -0.99 7.88 0.96
N VAL A 58 -0.27 8.98 0.73
CA VAL A 58 -0.01 9.50 -0.62
C VAL A 58 0.79 8.47 -1.43
N LEU A 59 1.91 7.98 -0.89
CA LEU A 59 2.78 7.04 -1.60
C LEU A 59 2.09 5.68 -1.80
N GLY A 60 1.38 5.19 -0.79
CA GLY A 60 0.61 3.95 -0.86
C GLY A 60 -0.50 4.00 -1.90
N PHE A 61 -1.25 5.11 -1.94
CA PHE A 61 -2.30 5.30 -2.95
C PHE A 61 -1.73 5.38 -4.37
N MET A 62 -0.65 6.14 -4.57
CA MET A 62 0.05 6.22 -5.85
C MET A 62 0.51 4.83 -6.30
N GLN A 63 1.13 4.07 -5.39
CA GLN A 63 1.55 2.69 -5.64
C GLN A 63 0.39 1.80 -6.07
N GLY A 64 -0.71 1.78 -5.31
CA GLY A 64 -1.87 0.96 -5.62
C GLY A 64 -2.54 1.37 -6.95
N LYS A 65 -2.53 2.66 -7.29
CA LYS A 65 -3.05 3.18 -8.57
C LYS A 65 -2.18 2.77 -9.76
N TRP A 66 -0.87 2.81 -9.63
CA TRP A 66 0.02 2.34 -10.71
C TRP A 66 -0.03 0.82 -10.85
N THR A 67 -0.09 0.10 -9.74
CA THR A 67 -0.28 -1.34 -9.70
C THR A 67 -1.58 -1.76 -10.40
N SER A 68 -2.70 -1.10 -10.11
CA SER A 68 -3.98 -1.40 -10.77
C SER A 68 -3.96 -1.15 -12.28
N ARG A 69 -3.30 -0.07 -12.74
CA ARG A 69 -3.12 0.20 -14.18
C ARG A 69 -2.28 -0.87 -14.88
N LEU A 70 -1.21 -1.34 -14.23
CA LEU A 70 -0.38 -2.42 -14.76
C LEU A 70 -1.18 -3.71 -14.88
N TRP A 71 -1.96 -4.06 -13.86
CA TRP A 71 -2.78 -5.26 -13.88
C TRP A 71 -3.92 -5.17 -14.89
N GLU A 72 -4.54 -4.02 -15.06
CA GLU A 72 -5.59 -3.84 -16.09
C GLU A 72 -5.09 -4.20 -17.50
N GLN A 73 -3.83 -3.89 -17.82
CA GLN A 73 -3.25 -4.14 -19.14
C GLN A 73 -2.65 -5.54 -19.28
N SER A 74 -1.98 -6.03 -18.23
CA SER A 74 -1.09 -7.20 -18.34
C SER A 74 -1.52 -8.39 -17.51
N TYR A 75 -2.49 -8.28 -16.59
CA TYR A 75 -2.84 -9.36 -15.66
C TYR A 75 -3.23 -10.67 -16.37
N LEU A 76 -4.11 -10.62 -17.37
CA LEU A 76 -4.53 -11.81 -18.10
C LEU A 76 -3.41 -12.41 -18.95
N GLN A 77 -2.49 -11.57 -19.46
CA GLN A 77 -1.36 -12.03 -20.25
C GLN A 77 -0.34 -12.76 -19.37
N VAL A 78 -0.11 -12.26 -18.16
CA VAL A 78 0.71 -12.89 -17.13
C VAL A 78 0.08 -14.19 -16.63
N LEU A 79 -1.23 -14.19 -16.34
CA LEU A 79 -1.94 -15.39 -15.86
C LEU A 79 -1.89 -16.53 -16.89
N ARG A 80 -1.93 -16.19 -18.19
CA ARG A 80 -1.83 -17.15 -19.30
C ARG A 80 -0.41 -17.48 -19.71
N ARG A 81 0.60 -17.00 -18.97
CA ARG A 81 2.04 -17.20 -19.26
C ARG A 81 2.45 -16.71 -20.65
N LYS A 82 1.71 -15.76 -21.23
CA LYS A 82 2.08 -15.13 -22.52
C LYS A 82 3.20 -14.11 -22.34
N LEU A 83 3.31 -13.55 -21.14
CA LEU A 83 4.37 -12.64 -20.71
C LEU A 83 4.74 -12.95 -19.27
N THR A 84 6.00 -12.72 -18.92
CA THR A 84 6.44 -12.69 -17.52
C THR A 84 6.09 -11.34 -16.88
N PHE A 85 6.00 -11.29 -15.55
CA PHE A 85 5.75 -10.04 -14.82
C PHE A 85 6.77 -8.94 -15.19
N TRP A 86 8.03 -9.32 -15.39
CA TRP A 86 9.12 -8.39 -15.71
C TRP A 86 9.04 -7.80 -17.12
N GLU A 87 8.35 -8.48 -18.03
CA GLU A 87 8.09 -8.02 -19.40
C GLU A 87 6.85 -7.11 -19.49
N ALA A 88 6.02 -7.06 -18.44
CA ALA A 88 4.87 -6.17 -18.41
C ALA A 88 5.31 -4.70 -18.41
N LYS A 89 4.68 -3.90 -19.28
CA LYS A 89 5.01 -2.48 -19.44
C LYS A 89 4.80 -1.74 -18.12
N GLY A 90 5.88 -1.15 -17.60
CA GLY A 90 5.87 -0.39 -16.35
C GLY A 90 6.17 -1.22 -15.09
N ALA A 91 6.35 -2.55 -15.19
CA ALA A 91 6.66 -3.39 -14.04
C ALA A 91 7.96 -2.97 -13.34
N LYS A 92 9.04 -2.74 -14.11
CA LYS A 92 10.34 -2.33 -13.56
C LYS A 92 10.27 -1.01 -12.78
N THR A 93 9.58 -0.01 -13.35
CA THR A 93 9.40 1.30 -12.71
C THR A 93 8.56 1.18 -11.45
N LEU A 94 7.48 0.40 -11.49
CA LEU A 94 6.64 0.13 -10.32
C LEU A 94 7.45 -0.58 -9.22
N THR A 95 8.22 -1.61 -9.58
CA THR A 95 9.08 -2.33 -8.63
C THR A 95 10.12 -1.39 -8.02
N LEU A 96 10.79 -0.55 -8.81
CA LEU A 96 11.74 0.44 -8.30
C LEU A 96 11.07 1.39 -7.31
N PHE A 97 9.91 1.95 -7.66
CA PHE A 97 9.16 2.82 -6.76
C PHE A 97 8.77 2.09 -5.47
N THR A 98 8.34 0.84 -5.57
CA THR A 98 7.99 0.02 -4.40
C THR A 98 9.20 -0.18 -3.49
N CYS A 99 10.35 -0.53 -4.07
CA CYS A 99 11.60 -0.71 -3.33
C CYS A 99 12.04 0.57 -2.64
N VAL A 100 11.92 1.73 -3.31
CA VAL A 100 12.25 3.03 -2.70
C VAL A 100 11.26 3.39 -1.61
N ALA A 101 9.95 3.27 -1.87
CA ALA A 101 8.90 3.64 -0.92
C ALA A 101 8.88 2.76 0.34
N LEU A 102 9.17 1.46 0.21
CA LEU A 102 9.34 0.56 1.35
C LEU A 102 10.74 0.65 1.98
N GLY A 103 11.74 1.06 1.20
CA GLY A 103 13.09 1.32 1.68
C GLY A 103 13.16 2.53 2.61
N LEU A 104 12.33 3.56 2.39
CA LEU A 104 12.28 4.76 3.23
C LEU A 104 12.13 4.45 4.74
N PRO A 105 11.16 3.63 5.18
CA PRO A 105 11.08 3.14 6.57
C PRO A 105 12.36 2.47 7.08
N ILE A 106 12.98 1.63 6.26
CA ILE A 106 14.16 0.83 6.64
C ILE A 106 15.37 1.75 6.81
N PHE A 107 15.59 2.65 5.85
CA PHE A 107 16.65 3.66 5.94
C PHE A 107 16.41 4.59 7.13
N GLY A 108 15.19 5.05 7.34
CA GLY A 108 14.85 5.89 8.49
C GLY A 108 15.14 5.19 9.82
N ALA A 109 14.80 3.90 9.94
CA ALA A 109 15.01 3.14 11.16
C ALA A 109 16.49 2.83 11.43
N ILE A 110 17.31 2.60 10.40
CA ILE A 110 18.73 2.27 10.55
C ILE A 110 19.59 3.52 10.84
N PHE A 111 19.28 4.65 10.19
CA PHE A 111 20.17 5.81 10.20
C PHE A 111 19.72 6.91 11.16
N ILE A 112 18.49 6.87 11.69
CA ILE A 112 17.98 7.93 12.57
C ILE A 112 17.27 7.33 13.78
N GLU A 113 18.04 7.03 14.81
CA GLU A 113 17.59 6.44 16.08
C GLU A 113 16.96 7.49 17.02
N THR A 114 15.94 8.21 16.56
CA THR A 114 15.12 9.06 17.43
C THR A 114 13.72 8.49 17.57
N THR A 115 13.17 8.56 18.79
CA THR A 115 11.81 8.09 19.08
C THR A 115 10.77 8.75 18.17
N GLU A 116 10.95 10.03 17.84
CA GLU A 116 10.11 10.79 16.90
C GLU A 116 10.06 10.17 15.49
N ASN A 117 11.22 9.76 14.97
CA ASN A 117 11.29 9.17 13.65
C ASN A 117 10.70 7.76 13.61
N LEU A 118 10.92 6.95 14.65
CA LEU A 118 10.30 5.63 14.77
C LEU A 118 8.76 5.74 14.81
N VAL A 119 8.23 6.74 15.51
CA VAL A 119 6.80 7.05 15.55
C VAL A 119 6.27 7.43 14.18
N GLY A 120 6.95 8.33 13.45
CA GLY A 120 6.58 8.70 12.09
C GLY A 120 6.68 7.53 11.10
N ILE A 121 7.70 6.69 11.21
CA ILE A 121 7.90 5.52 10.35
C ILE A 121 6.78 4.49 10.54
N GLN A 122 6.40 4.21 11.79
CA GLN A 122 5.31 3.26 12.06
C GLN A 122 3.98 3.76 11.47
N SER A 123 3.65 5.04 11.67
CA SER A 123 2.48 5.67 11.07
C SER A 123 2.52 5.68 9.53
N TYR A 124 3.70 5.90 8.95
CA TYR A 124 3.90 5.79 7.51
C TYR A 124 3.54 4.41 6.97
N ILE A 125 3.93 3.33 7.65
CA ILE A 125 3.63 1.97 7.22
C ILE A 125 2.12 1.73 7.23
N PHE A 126 1.41 2.15 8.29
CA PHE A 126 -0.05 2.03 8.34
C PHE A 126 -0.74 2.81 7.22
N GLY A 127 -0.33 4.06 6.99
CA GLY A 127 -0.86 4.89 5.90
C GLY A 127 -0.60 4.29 4.52
N PHE A 128 0.62 3.80 4.28
CA PHE A 128 1.03 3.21 3.02
C PHE A 128 0.23 1.95 2.68
N VAL A 129 0.18 1.00 3.62
CA VAL A 129 -0.53 -0.26 3.41
C VAL A 129 -2.03 -0.02 3.28
N GLY A 130 -2.61 0.84 4.12
CA GLY A 130 -4.03 1.16 4.08
C GLY A 130 -4.44 1.78 2.74
N ALA A 131 -3.75 2.84 2.32
CA ALA A 131 -4.09 3.56 1.10
C ALA A 131 -3.82 2.75 -0.19
N MET A 132 -2.77 1.92 -0.20
CA MET A 132 -2.52 0.98 -1.29
C MET A 132 -3.69 0.00 -1.45
N ASN A 133 -4.17 -0.57 -0.34
CA ASN A 133 -5.31 -1.48 -0.35
C ASN A 133 -6.61 -0.79 -0.78
N VAL A 134 -6.82 0.48 -0.40
CA VAL A 134 -7.96 1.28 -0.90
C VAL A 134 -7.91 1.41 -2.42
N ALA A 135 -6.76 1.81 -2.98
CA ALA A 135 -6.61 1.98 -4.43
C ALA A 135 -6.86 0.66 -5.19
N LEU A 136 -6.32 -0.46 -4.69
CA LEU A 136 -6.53 -1.78 -5.27
C LEU A 136 -7.99 -2.25 -5.14
N MET A 137 -8.63 -1.99 -4.00
CA MET A 137 -10.05 -2.29 -3.80
C MET A 137 -10.92 -1.54 -4.81
N LEU A 138 -10.66 -0.25 -5.03
CA LEU A 138 -11.41 0.57 -6.01
C LEU A 138 -11.27 0.01 -7.43
N TRP A 139 -10.09 -0.52 -7.78
CA TRP A 139 -9.89 -1.22 -9.04
C TRP A 139 -10.69 -2.54 -9.10
N VAL A 140 -10.59 -3.40 -8.08
CA VAL A 140 -11.31 -4.68 -8.06
C VAL A 140 -12.83 -4.52 -8.13
N ARG A 141 -13.37 -3.44 -7.55
CA ARG A 141 -14.81 -3.11 -7.67
C ARG A 141 -15.28 -2.88 -9.11
N ARG A 142 -14.39 -2.39 -9.98
CA ARG A 142 -14.69 -2.10 -11.39
C ARG A 142 -14.64 -3.34 -12.29
N ILE A 143 -14.03 -4.43 -11.81
CA ILE A 143 -13.93 -5.69 -12.56
C ILE A 143 -15.30 -6.37 -12.56
N PRO A 144 -15.78 -6.95 -13.68
CA PRO A 144 -17.02 -7.71 -13.71
C PRO A 144 -16.96 -8.95 -12.79
N LYS A 145 -18.13 -9.41 -12.34
CA LYS A 145 -18.26 -10.55 -11.41
C LYS A 145 -17.78 -11.88 -12.00
#